data_AF-A0A946DX30-F1
#
_entry.id   AF-A0A946DX30-F1
#
_cell.length_a   1.000
_cell.length_b   1.000
_cell.length_c   1.000
_cell.angle_alpha   90.00
_cell.angle_beta   90.00
_cell.angle_gamma   90.00
#
_symmetry.space_group_name_H-M   'P 1'
#
loop_
_entity.id
_entity.type
_entity.pdbx_description
1 polymer ?
#
loop_
_entity_poly.entity_id
_entity_poly.type
_entity_poly.pdbx_seq_one_letter_code
_entity_poly.pdbx_strand_id
1 'polypeptide(L)'
;MDCINLQEQFGTRYRITFDPAYNPKHVPRDKLNPCMMQMPCERGTVYPHGGDLLAVEVEGRRVTANRLRHLDCTTTYQEGDSFLTVTFHAADFDEVAAIVKPRRRRQVSDAERQRLASIGFQHTAQPAPVSGPVRHLEASA
;
A
#
# COMPACT_ATOMS: atom_id res chain seq x y z
N MET A 1 -3.97 10.39 -18.15
CA MET A 1 -5.16 10.25 -17.28
C MET A 1 -4.62 10.46 -15.89
N ASP A 2 -4.81 11.67 -15.37
CA ASP A 2 -4.22 12.02 -14.09
C ASP A 2 -5.05 11.36 -13.00
N CYS A 3 -4.39 10.78 -12.01
CA CYS A 3 -5.01 10.13 -10.87
C CYS A 3 -4.43 10.74 -9.60
N ILE A 4 -5.28 10.88 -8.59
CA ILE A 4 -4.84 11.22 -7.25
C ILE A 4 -3.73 10.29 -6.77
N ASN A 5 -2.68 10.89 -6.22
CA ASN A 5 -1.62 10.18 -5.51
C ASN A 5 -2.03 9.89 -4.05
N LEU A 6 -2.46 8.65 -3.78
CA LEU A 6 -2.87 8.23 -2.44
C LEU A 6 -1.73 8.30 -1.41
N GLN A 7 -0.49 8.08 -1.84
CA GLN A 7 0.67 8.13 -0.96
C GLN A 7 0.94 9.54 -0.44
N GLU A 8 0.75 10.55 -1.28
CA GLU A 8 0.90 11.96 -0.92
C GLU A 8 -0.26 12.44 -0.06
N GLN A 9 -1.51 12.17 -0.47
CA GLN A 9 -2.69 12.68 0.24
C GLN A 9 -2.97 11.94 1.56
N PHE A 10 -2.76 10.62 1.60
CA PHE A 10 -3.27 9.78 2.70
C PHE A 10 -2.20 8.92 3.37
N GLY A 11 -1.01 8.79 2.77
CA GLY A 11 0.02 7.82 3.19
C GLY A 11 0.74 8.13 4.51
N THR A 12 0.49 9.29 5.11
CA THR A 12 0.92 9.59 6.49
C THR A 12 0.05 8.87 7.52
N ARG A 13 -1.25 8.72 7.24
CA ARG A 13 -2.27 8.17 8.15
C ARG A 13 -2.61 6.72 7.83
N TYR A 14 -2.72 6.38 6.55
CA TYR A 14 -3.21 5.09 6.09
C TYR A 14 -2.14 4.29 5.37
N ARG A 15 -2.33 2.97 5.37
CA ARG A 15 -1.50 2.05 4.61
C ARG A 15 -1.86 2.19 3.14
N ILE A 16 -0.85 2.42 2.30
CA ILE A 16 -0.97 2.39 0.84
C ILE A 16 -0.22 1.15 0.32
N THR A 17 -0.85 0.45 -0.62
CA THR A 17 -0.32 -0.69 -1.37
C THR A 17 -0.51 -0.41 -2.86
N PHE A 18 -0.26 -1.41 -3.70
CA PHE A 18 -0.47 -1.33 -5.14
C PHE A 18 -1.33 -2.50 -5.59
N ASP A 19 -1.97 -2.32 -6.75
CA ASP A 19 -2.62 -3.41 -7.46
C ASP A 19 -1.66 -4.59 -7.65
N PRO A 20 -2.08 -5.85 -7.45
CA PRO A 20 -1.23 -7.02 -7.62
C PRO A 20 -0.59 -7.15 -9.01
N ALA A 21 -1.21 -6.60 -10.06
CA ALA A 21 -0.66 -6.58 -11.41
C ALA A 21 0.46 -5.54 -11.60
N TYR A 22 0.59 -4.58 -10.67
CA TYR A 22 1.64 -3.58 -10.69
C TYR A 22 2.82 -4.01 -9.81
N ASN A 23 4.02 -4.04 -10.40
CA ASN A 23 5.26 -4.31 -9.67
C ASN A 23 5.98 -2.99 -9.33
N PRO A 24 5.88 -2.48 -8.08
CA PRO A 24 6.58 -1.27 -7.67
C PRO A 24 8.08 -1.49 -7.39
N LYS A 25 8.58 -2.74 -7.46
CA LYS A 25 9.96 -3.06 -7.10
C LYS A 25 10.92 -2.40 -8.08
N HIS A 26 11.95 -1.74 -7.54
CA HIS A 26 12.96 -0.99 -8.31
C HIS A 26 12.42 0.21 -9.10
N VAL A 27 11.18 0.63 -8.87
CA VAL A 27 10.63 1.86 -9.43
C VAL A 27 10.95 3.03 -8.46
N PRO A 28 11.60 4.11 -8.93
CA PRO A 28 11.79 5.32 -8.13
C PRO A 28 10.46 5.86 -7.62
N ARG A 29 10.45 6.42 -6.40
CA ARG A 29 9.20 6.85 -5.73
C ARG A 29 8.41 7.89 -6.52
N ASP A 30 9.10 8.83 -7.14
CA ASP A 30 8.58 9.88 -8.01
C ASP A 30 8.01 9.35 -9.33
N LYS A 31 8.31 8.10 -9.68
CA LYS A 31 7.85 7.42 -10.90
C LYS A 31 6.80 6.34 -10.64
N LEU A 32 6.36 6.19 -9.39
CA LEU A 32 5.27 5.26 -9.06
C LEU A 32 3.98 5.74 -9.70
N ASN A 33 3.23 4.83 -10.33
CA ASN A 33 1.99 5.17 -11.01
C ASN A 33 0.86 5.37 -9.98
N PRO A 34 0.29 6.58 -9.82
CA PRO A 34 -0.80 6.83 -8.88
C PRO A 34 -2.03 5.97 -9.14
N CYS A 35 -2.39 5.73 -10.41
CA CYS A 35 -3.57 4.93 -10.76
C CYS A 35 -3.46 3.45 -10.34
N MET A 36 -2.25 2.98 -10.00
CA MET A 36 -2.02 1.61 -9.52
C MET A 36 -2.01 1.52 -7.99
N MET A 37 -2.19 2.62 -7.27
CA MET A 37 -2.22 2.64 -5.81
C MET A 37 -3.53 2.11 -5.26
N GLN A 38 -3.47 1.40 -4.14
CA GLN A 38 -4.61 0.89 -3.41
C GLN A 38 -4.49 1.23 -1.92
N MET A 39 -5.61 1.48 -1.27
CA MET A 39 -5.72 1.66 0.17
C MET A 39 -6.58 0.55 0.75
N PRO A 40 -5.96 -0.51 1.31
CA PRO A 40 -6.71 -1.62 1.88
C PRO A 40 -7.49 -1.17 3.10
N CYS A 41 -8.75 -1.54 3.16
CA CYS A 41 -9.65 -1.25 4.26
C CYS A 41 -10.04 -2.54 5.01
N GLU A 42 -10.74 -2.44 6.13
CA GLU A 42 -11.33 -3.63 6.78
C GLU A 42 -12.50 -4.18 5.97
N ARG A 43 -13.19 -3.30 5.22
CA ARG A 43 -14.42 -3.61 4.51
C ARG A 43 -14.39 -3.21 3.03
N GLY A 44 -13.26 -3.43 2.36
CA GLY A 44 -13.10 -3.14 0.94
C GLY A 44 -11.71 -2.61 0.61
N THR A 45 -11.59 -2.02 -0.58
CA THR A 45 -10.36 -1.37 -1.05
C THR A 45 -10.70 -0.07 -1.74
N VAL A 46 -10.04 1.02 -1.35
CA VAL A 46 -10.15 2.32 -2.01
C VAL A 46 -9.01 2.48 -3.01
N TYR A 47 -9.28 3.01 -4.20
CA TYR A 47 -8.27 3.24 -5.25
C TYR A 47 -8.64 4.43 -6.15
N PRO A 48 -7.70 5.05 -6.87
CA PRO A 48 -8.01 6.17 -7.76
C PRO A 48 -8.87 5.74 -8.95
N HIS A 49 -9.81 6.59 -9.35
CA HIS A 49 -10.69 6.37 -10.49
C HIS A 49 -10.54 7.45 -11.59
N GLY A 50 -9.43 8.19 -11.56
CA GLY A 50 -9.12 9.27 -12.49
C GLY A 50 -9.61 10.64 -12.01
N GLY A 51 -8.91 11.69 -12.43
CA GLY A 51 -9.09 13.04 -11.90
C GLY A 51 -8.99 13.05 -10.39
N ASP A 52 -9.97 13.69 -9.76
CA ASP A 52 -10.11 13.78 -8.30
C ASP A 52 -11.04 12.72 -7.70
N LEU A 53 -11.43 11.71 -8.50
CA LEU A 53 -12.31 10.64 -8.06
C LEU A 53 -11.53 9.47 -7.46
N LEU A 54 -12.12 8.93 -6.40
CA LEU A 54 -11.76 7.64 -5.83
C LEU A 54 -12.89 6.66 -6.08
N ALA A 55 -12.55 5.39 -6.17
CA ALA A 55 -13.48 4.28 -6.14
C ALA A 55 -13.28 3.49 -4.84
N VAL A 56 -14.37 2.88 -4.36
CA VAL A 56 -14.29 1.84 -3.35
C VAL A 56 -15.01 0.59 -3.84
N GLU A 57 -14.30 -0.52 -3.81
CA GLU A 57 -14.84 -1.84 -4.11
C GLU A 57 -15.08 -2.59 -2.80
N VAL A 58 -16.26 -3.19 -2.69
CA VAL A 58 -16.64 -4.07 -1.57
C VAL A 58 -17.19 -5.38 -2.10
N GLU A 59 -16.73 -6.50 -1.55
CA GLU A 59 -17.16 -7.85 -1.92
C GLU A 59 -17.73 -8.59 -0.71
N GLY A 60 -18.86 -9.29 -0.87
CA GLY A 60 -19.52 -10.14 0.12
C GLY A 60 -20.12 -9.38 1.31
N ARG A 61 -20.14 -8.05 1.29
CA ARG A 61 -20.44 -7.19 2.47
C ARG A 61 -21.74 -6.41 2.31
N ARG A 62 -22.88 -7.09 2.29
CA ARG A 62 -24.22 -6.50 2.07
C ARG A 62 -24.51 -5.24 2.91
N VAL A 63 -24.20 -5.26 4.20
CA VAL A 63 -24.41 -4.08 5.09
C VAL A 63 -23.51 -2.91 4.70
N THR A 64 -22.25 -3.17 4.33
CA THR A 64 -21.32 -2.11 3.91
C THR A 64 -21.75 -1.54 2.56
N ALA A 65 -22.10 -2.42 1.60
CA ALA A 65 -22.61 -2.05 0.29
C ALA A 65 -23.86 -1.17 0.40
N ASN A 66 -24.85 -1.57 1.22
CA ASN A 66 -26.05 -0.75 1.43
C ASN A 66 -25.72 0.61 2.04
N ARG A 67 -24.83 0.70 3.03
CA ARG A 67 -24.45 1.99 3.60
C ARG A 67 -23.76 2.90 2.58
N LEU A 68 -22.91 2.34 1.72
CA LEU A 68 -22.27 3.09 0.65
C LEU A 68 -23.31 3.59 -0.36
N ARG A 69 -24.24 2.74 -0.83
CA ARG A 69 -25.31 3.16 -1.78
C ARG A 69 -26.16 4.34 -1.31
N HIS A 70 -26.29 4.53 0.00
CA HIS A 70 -27.13 5.58 0.59
C HIS A 70 -26.31 6.81 1.03
N LEU A 71 -25.02 6.88 0.72
CA LEU A 71 -24.26 8.12 0.89
C LEU A 71 -24.48 9.04 -0.31
N ASP A 72 -24.90 10.27 -0.03
CA ASP A 72 -25.14 11.30 -1.05
C ASP A 72 -23.90 11.63 -1.88
N CYS A 73 -22.70 11.45 -1.31
CA CYS A 73 -21.42 11.72 -1.97
C CYS A 73 -20.94 10.57 -2.88
N THR A 74 -21.70 9.48 -3.01
CA THR A 74 -21.30 8.30 -3.79
C THR A 74 -22.17 8.08 -5.02
N THR A 75 -21.56 7.61 -6.11
CA THR A 75 -22.27 7.16 -7.31
C THR A 75 -21.95 5.69 -7.55
N THR A 76 -22.97 4.86 -7.74
CA THR A 76 -22.75 3.46 -8.15
C THR A 76 -22.08 3.41 -9.53
N TYR A 77 -20.91 2.80 -9.60
CA TYR A 77 -20.15 2.62 -10.83
C TYR A 77 -20.34 1.22 -11.40
N GLN A 78 -20.25 0.19 -10.56
CA GLN A 78 -20.50 -1.20 -10.93
C GLN A 78 -21.18 -1.93 -9.77
N GLU A 79 -22.07 -2.86 -10.11
CA GLU A 79 -22.78 -3.68 -9.15
C GLU A 79 -22.94 -5.09 -9.72
N GLY A 80 -22.68 -6.10 -8.89
CA GLY A 80 -22.99 -7.49 -9.17
C GLY A 80 -23.53 -8.18 -7.92
N ASP A 81 -23.80 -9.48 -8.03
CA ASP A 81 -24.48 -10.24 -6.97
C ASP A 81 -23.77 -10.19 -5.62
N SER A 82 -22.44 -10.20 -5.63
CA SER A 82 -21.60 -10.19 -4.43
C SER A 82 -20.77 -8.93 -4.26
N PHE A 83 -20.68 -8.05 -5.27
CA PHE A 83 -19.79 -6.90 -5.24
C PHE A 83 -20.50 -5.58 -5.56
N LEU A 84 -19.95 -4.50 -5.02
CA LEU A 84 -20.36 -3.15 -5.34
C LEU A 84 -19.10 -2.29 -5.46
N THR A 85 -19.04 -1.50 -6.52
CA THR A 85 -18.07 -0.43 -6.71
C THR A 85 -18.82 0.88 -6.81
N VAL A 86 -18.51 1.81 -5.90
CA VAL A 86 -19.00 3.18 -5.97
C VAL A 86 -17.82 4.13 -6.16
N THR A 87 -18.07 5.26 -6.82
CA THR A 87 -17.12 6.36 -6.96
C THR A 87 -17.55 7.55 -6.11
N PHE A 88 -16.60 8.35 -5.66
CA PHE A 88 -16.82 9.55 -4.85
C PHE A 88 -15.65 10.53 -5.02
N HIS A 89 -15.85 11.80 -4.69
CA HIS A 89 -14.79 12.80 -4.74
C HIS A 89 -13.84 12.63 -3.55
N ALA A 90 -12.54 12.83 -3.74
CA ALA A 90 -11.58 12.69 -2.63
C ALA A 90 -11.81 13.65 -1.46
N ALA A 91 -12.53 14.76 -1.69
CA ALA A 91 -12.97 15.68 -0.64
C ALA A 91 -13.93 15.01 0.37
N ASP A 92 -14.72 14.02 -0.07
CA ASP A 92 -15.72 13.31 0.75
C ASP A 92 -15.12 12.05 1.41
N PHE A 93 -13.79 11.91 1.38
CA PHE A 93 -13.10 10.71 1.81
C PHE A 93 -13.41 10.34 3.27
N ASP A 94 -13.54 11.30 4.17
CA ASP A 94 -13.76 11.00 5.59
C ASP A 94 -15.13 10.32 5.83
N GLU A 95 -16.17 10.65 5.06
CA GLU A 95 -17.49 10.02 5.15
C GLU A 95 -17.42 8.54 4.72
N VAL A 96 -16.78 8.28 3.57
CA VAL A 96 -16.59 6.93 3.05
C VAL A 96 -15.67 6.13 3.98
N ALA A 97 -14.57 6.72 4.46
CA ALA A 97 -13.63 6.10 5.37
C ALA A 97 -14.27 5.68 6.70
N ALA A 98 -15.28 6.42 7.18
CA ALA A 98 -16.04 6.05 8.36
C ALA A 98 -16.80 4.72 8.19
N ILE A 99 -17.15 4.35 6.96
CA ILE A 99 -17.85 3.10 6.63
C ILE A 99 -16.86 1.96 6.39
N VAL A 100 -15.88 2.17 5.50
CA VAL A 100 -15.02 1.08 4.99
C VAL A 100 -13.82 0.77 5.89
N LYS A 101 -13.46 1.71 6.77
CA LYS A 101 -12.38 1.62 7.77
C LYS A 101 -11.02 1.35 7.12
N PRO A 102 -10.38 2.36 6.51
CA PRO A 102 -9.04 2.21 5.95
C PRO A 102 -8.02 1.77 6.99
N ARG A 103 -7.14 0.84 6.61
CA ARG A 103 -6.12 0.31 7.53
C ARG A 103 -5.09 1.39 7.80
N ARG A 104 -4.86 1.67 9.09
CA ARG A 104 -3.86 2.67 9.50
C ARG A 104 -2.45 2.20 9.19
N ARG A 105 -1.60 3.17 8.86
CA ARG A 105 -0.15 2.93 8.82
C ARG A 105 0.33 2.64 10.23
N ARG A 106 1.11 1.57 10.40
CA ARG A 106 1.77 1.29 11.69
C ARG A 106 2.75 2.43 11.97
N GLN A 107 2.50 3.19 13.02
CA GLN A 107 3.44 4.14 13.58
C GLN A 107 4.23 3.41 14.67
N VAL A 108 5.55 3.42 14.55
CA VAL A 108 6.45 2.98 15.63
C VAL A 108 6.92 4.23 16.35
N SER A 109 6.88 4.20 17.69
CA SER A 109 7.48 5.26 18.50
C SER A 109 8.97 5.38 18.19
N ASP A 110 9.58 6.52 18.51
CA ASP A 110 11.01 6.70 18.26
C ASP A 110 11.87 5.68 19.04
N ALA A 111 11.45 5.35 20.26
CA ALA A 111 12.08 4.29 21.06
C ALA A 111 11.98 2.91 20.40
N GLU A 112 10.81 2.54 19.87
CA GLU A 112 10.64 1.26 19.17
C GLU A 112 11.34 1.27 17.81
N ARG A 113 11.42 2.43 17.15
CA ARG A 113 12.20 2.62 15.92
C ARG A 113 13.69 2.40 16.18
N GLN A 114 14.23 2.95 17.26
CA GLN A 114 15.62 2.73 17.69
C GLN A 114 15.87 1.25 18.03
N ARG A 115 14.94 0.60 18.75
CA ARG A 115 15.01 -0.83 19.03
C ARG A 115 15.02 -1.66 17.75
N LEU A 116 14.08 -1.42 16.83
CA LEU A 116 13.99 -2.15 15.56
C LEU A 116 15.22 -1.92 14.67
N ALA A 117 15.78 -0.69 14.65
CA ALA A 117 17.03 -0.43 13.95
C ALA A 117 18.17 -1.29 14.53
N SER A 118 18.32 -1.34 15.86
CA SER A 118 19.36 -2.15 16.51
C SER A 118 19.26 -3.65 16.21
N ILE A 119 18.04 -4.20 16.10
CA ILE A 119 17.80 -5.61 15.75
C ILE A 119 18.03 -5.86 14.25
N GLY A 120 17.62 -4.93 13.38
CA GLY A 120 17.76 -5.05 11.92
C GLY A 120 19.22 -5.07 11.43
N PHE A 121 20.15 -4.45 12.16
CA PHE A 121 21.59 -4.52 11.86
C PHE A 121 22.24 -5.85 12.26
N GLN A 122 21.63 -6.64 13.15
CA GLN A 122 22.23 -7.90 13.60
C GLN A 122 22.07 -9.05 12.60
N HIS A 123 21.15 -8.94 11.64
CA HIS A 123 20.89 -10.00 10.66
C HIS A 123 21.67 -9.87 9.34
N THR A 124 22.37 -8.76 9.10
CA THR A 124 23.17 -8.53 7.87
C THR A 124 24.68 -8.69 8.06
N ALA A 125 25.16 -8.96 9.27
CA ALA A 125 26.57 -9.20 9.54
C ALA A 125 26.91 -10.70 9.55
N GLN A 126 26.88 -11.34 8.38
CA GLN A 126 27.74 -12.50 8.13
C GLN A 126 28.84 -12.07 7.16
N PRO A 127 30.07 -11.79 7.64
CA PRO A 127 31.21 -11.69 6.73
C PRO A 127 31.43 -13.07 6.11
N ALA A 128 31.54 -13.11 4.77
CA ALA A 128 31.98 -14.29 4.04
C ALA A 128 33.31 -14.79 4.64
N PRO A 129 33.53 -16.11 4.76
CA PRO A 129 34.85 -16.61 5.16
C PRO A 129 35.87 -16.17 4.11
N VAL A 130 36.81 -15.32 4.56
CA VAL A 130 37.97 -14.90 3.79
C VAL A 130 38.89 -16.12 3.71
N SER A 131 38.90 -16.80 2.57
CA SER A 131 39.91 -17.80 2.25
C SER A 131 41.26 -17.10 2.10
N GLY A 132 42.02 -17.04 3.19
CA GLY A 132 43.39 -16.53 3.22
C GLY A 132 44.36 -17.48 2.48
N PRO A 133 45.41 -16.95 1.83
CA PRO A 133 46.33 -17.74 1.01
C PRO A 133 47.51 -18.25 1.83
N VAL A 134 47.99 -19.49 1.60
CA VAL A 134 49.34 -19.90 2.04
C VAL A 134 50.03 -20.83 1.03
N ARG A 135 50.87 -20.17 0.21
CA ARG A 135 52.28 -20.46 -0.19
C ARG A 135 52.68 -21.81 -0.84
N HIS A 136 53.18 -21.63 -2.07
CA HIS A 136 54.37 -22.20 -2.71
C HIS A 136 55.26 -23.20 -1.93
N LEU A 137 55.61 -24.27 -2.65
CA LEU A 137 56.95 -24.90 -2.69
C LEU A 137 57.15 -25.37 -4.15
N GLU A 138 57.87 -24.60 -4.98
CA GLU A 138 59.23 -24.92 -5.53
C GLU A 138 59.35 -26.36 -6.07
N ALA A 139 59.39 -26.58 -7.38
CA ALA A 139 60.48 -26.38 -8.36
C ALA A 139 61.27 -27.68 -8.65
N SER A 140 61.22 -28.08 -9.93
CA SER A 140 62.23 -28.83 -10.72
C SER A 140 62.75 -30.20 -10.25
N ALA A 141 62.43 -31.23 -11.03
CA ALA A 141 63.38 -31.95 -11.90
C ALA A 141 62.62 -32.79 -12.94
#